data_AF-A0A7C5IFS9-F1
#
_entry.id   AF-A0A7C5IFS9-F1
#
_cell.length_a   1.000
_cell.length_b   1.000
_cell.length_c   1.000
_cell.angle_alpha   90.00
_cell.angle_beta   90.00
_cell.angle_gamma   90.00
#
_symmetry.space_group_name_H-M   'P 1'
#
loop_
_entity.id
_entity.type
_entity.pdbx_description
1 polymer ?
#
loop_
_entity_poly.entity_id
_entity_poly.type
_entity_poly.pdbx_seq_one_letter_code
_entity_poly.pdbx_strand_id
1 'polypeptide(L)'
;NLGQGLSAGCGFALADRLHKRDTHIFVLMSDGEQTKGQVAEARRFAVKYGLTNITVLIDNNNIQISGRTDKVMPCRICANYRADGWEMMEVDGHNFSEIYDAIKKSIQMDSPVCIIANTVIGKGVSFMENDYRYHGKTLDEASYIKAMEELGLPPSLERYKKLREKVWQYPERKFVFTPALKKGTPVVYKKEEKTDNRTAYGKALVDIARANKDNSDFPFAVFDCDLATSVKTDLFEKEFPDNFFQVGVQEHNAATIAGAVSTDKVISFFSDFGVFGVDETYNQARLNDQNYTNLKLVCTHIGLDVGEDGKTHQCIDYIGTLRNLFGFKIVIPADPNQTDRVIRYVAGEIGNWFVGMGRSKTPVITKEDGSVYFDENYEFQYGKADIIRKGKDGYIIAMGSIVARAVKASEILKEKEISIGVINMCCPLVIDEDVMAEAMSTGLVLTVEDHHIDTGLGATVGMYLLEKKYTGKFFRKGITEYGSSGDPESLFKKEGIDADSLARFLASCK
;
A
#
# COMPACT_ATOMS: atom_id res chain seq x y z
N ASN A 1 9.93 14.94 -3.10
CA ASN A 1 9.77 13.55 -3.58
C ASN A 1 9.83 13.62 -5.10
N LEU A 2 10.67 12.84 -5.78
CA LEU A 2 10.94 12.94 -7.22
C LEU A 2 10.89 11.55 -7.87
N GLY A 3 10.62 11.48 -9.17
CA GLY A 3 10.65 10.25 -9.97
C GLY A 3 9.38 9.40 -9.94
N GLN A 4 8.28 9.91 -9.38
CA GLN A 4 6.99 9.22 -9.33
C GLN A 4 5.99 9.69 -10.40
N GLY A 5 6.23 10.85 -11.01
CA GLY A 5 5.29 11.50 -11.93
C GLY A 5 4.96 10.64 -13.13
N LEU A 6 5.97 9.98 -13.73
CA LEU A 6 5.76 9.10 -14.88
C LEU A 6 4.93 7.86 -14.53
N SER A 7 5.17 7.25 -13.37
CA SER A 7 4.38 6.12 -12.88
C SER A 7 2.92 6.53 -12.65
N ALA A 8 2.69 7.71 -12.06
CA ALA A 8 1.34 8.24 -11.90
C ALA A 8 0.67 8.53 -13.26
N GLY A 9 1.41 9.10 -14.22
CA GLY A 9 0.96 9.30 -15.60
C GLY A 9 0.57 8.00 -16.30
N CYS A 10 1.34 6.92 -16.09
CA CYS A 10 0.98 5.59 -16.58
C CYS A 10 -0.33 5.09 -15.94
N GLY A 11 -0.55 5.36 -14.65
CA GLY A 11 -1.81 5.05 -13.96
C GLY A 11 -3.01 5.82 -14.53
N PHE A 12 -2.85 7.10 -14.85
CA PHE A 12 -3.93 7.89 -15.48
C PHE A 12 -4.22 7.44 -16.91
N ALA A 13 -3.18 7.20 -17.73
CA ALA A 13 -3.36 6.66 -19.08
C ALA A 13 -4.07 5.29 -19.05
N LEU A 14 -3.75 4.47 -18.05
CA LEU A 14 -4.41 3.19 -17.83
C LEU A 14 -5.88 3.34 -17.41
N ALA A 15 -6.18 4.30 -16.52
CA ALA A 15 -7.56 4.60 -16.12
C ALA A 15 -8.39 5.01 -17.33
N ASP A 16 -7.86 5.90 -18.19
CA ASP A 16 -8.55 6.34 -19.40
C ASP A 16 -8.77 5.19 -20.38
N ARG A 17 -7.81 4.26 -20.53
CA ARG A 17 -8.02 3.03 -21.31
C ARG A 17 -9.16 2.18 -20.76
N LEU A 18 -9.19 1.96 -19.45
CA LEU A 18 -10.23 1.15 -18.80
C LEU A 18 -11.62 1.80 -18.92
N HIS A 19 -11.69 3.13 -18.87
CA HIS A 19 -12.91 3.92 -19.07
C HIS A 19 -13.23 4.22 -20.54
N LYS A 20 -12.37 3.79 -21.48
CA LYS A 20 -12.48 4.06 -22.92
C LYS A 20 -12.59 5.57 -23.24
N ARG A 21 -11.80 6.38 -22.54
CA ARG A 21 -11.73 7.84 -22.76
C ARG A 21 -10.64 8.17 -23.77
N ASP A 22 -10.92 9.15 -24.61
CA ASP A 22 -10.00 9.68 -25.61
C ASP A 22 -9.34 10.95 -25.06
N THR A 23 -8.26 10.75 -24.32
CA THR A 23 -7.52 11.77 -23.57
C THR A 23 -6.02 11.55 -23.76
N HIS A 24 -5.27 12.65 -23.71
CA HIS A 24 -3.81 12.61 -23.77
C HIS A 24 -3.20 13.05 -22.45
N ILE A 25 -2.28 12.25 -21.92
CA ILE A 25 -1.63 12.48 -20.63
C ILE A 25 -0.29 13.16 -20.84
N PHE A 26 -0.14 14.35 -20.26
CA PHE A 26 1.14 15.06 -20.24
C PHE A 26 1.77 14.97 -18.85
N VAL A 27 3.04 14.55 -18.80
CA VAL A 27 3.81 14.45 -17.55
C VAL A 27 4.99 15.41 -17.64
N LEU A 28 5.01 16.43 -16.78
CA LEU A 28 6.16 17.32 -16.65
C LEU A 28 7.16 16.72 -15.67
N MET A 29 8.42 16.69 -16.07
CA MET A 29 9.51 16.05 -15.37
C MET A 29 10.76 16.93 -15.41
N SER A 30 11.74 16.64 -14.54
CA SER A 30 13.07 17.27 -14.60
C SER A 30 14.14 16.31 -15.09
N ASP A 31 15.25 16.84 -15.58
CA ASP A 31 16.47 16.07 -15.86
C ASP A 31 17.06 15.42 -14.59
N GLY A 32 17.04 16.14 -13.46
CA GLY A 32 17.57 15.66 -12.19
C GLY A 32 16.89 14.39 -11.68
N GLU A 33 15.56 14.29 -11.85
CA GLU A 33 14.82 13.11 -11.40
C GLU A 33 15.01 11.87 -12.28
N GLN A 34 15.59 12.00 -13.48
CA GLN A 34 15.83 10.85 -14.38
C GLN A 34 16.87 9.86 -13.85
N THR A 35 17.52 10.18 -12.73
CA THR A 35 18.41 9.27 -11.99
C THR A 35 17.66 8.29 -11.08
N LYS A 36 16.36 8.50 -10.86
CA LYS A 36 15.51 7.60 -10.07
C LYS A 36 15.23 6.31 -10.83
N GLY A 37 15.50 5.16 -10.19
CA GLY A 37 15.21 3.83 -10.75
C GLY A 37 13.75 3.65 -11.18
N GLN A 38 12.81 4.18 -10.39
CA GLN A 38 11.37 4.12 -10.68
C GLN A 38 11.00 4.73 -12.04
N VAL A 39 11.74 5.73 -12.54
CA VAL A 39 11.48 6.29 -13.88
C VAL A 39 11.79 5.26 -14.97
N ALA A 40 12.83 4.44 -14.80
CA ALA A 40 13.14 3.36 -15.74
C ALA A 40 12.12 2.22 -15.68
N GLU A 41 11.54 1.94 -14.52
CA GLU A 41 10.42 1.01 -14.38
C GLU A 41 9.20 1.52 -15.18
N ALA A 42 8.78 2.77 -14.94
CA ALA A 42 7.63 3.36 -15.62
C ALA A 42 7.80 3.48 -17.15
N ARG A 43 9.01 3.78 -17.64
CA ARG A 43 9.29 3.81 -19.09
C ARG A 43 9.05 2.46 -19.76
N ARG A 44 9.52 1.37 -19.14
CA ARG A 44 9.30 -0.01 -19.63
C ARG A 44 7.83 -0.41 -19.54
N PHE A 45 7.15 -0.01 -18.48
CA PHE A 45 5.72 -0.26 -18.31
C PHE A 45 4.88 0.38 -19.41
N ALA A 46 5.12 1.66 -19.72
CA ALA A 46 4.38 2.38 -20.77
C ALA A 46 4.48 1.68 -22.13
N VAL A 47 5.67 1.21 -22.51
CA VAL A 47 5.87 0.47 -23.76
C VAL A 47 5.22 -0.91 -23.72
N LYS A 48 5.40 -1.67 -22.63
CA LYS A 48 4.78 -3.00 -22.46
C LYS A 48 3.27 -2.96 -22.67
N TYR A 49 2.60 -1.95 -22.13
CA TYR A 49 1.15 -1.81 -22.20
C TYR A 49 0.66 -0.92 -23.33
N GLY A 50 1.53 -0.50 -24.26
CA GLY A 50 1.15 0.29 -25.42
C GLY A 50 0.45 1.60 -25.06
N LEU A 51 0.92 2.29 -24.02
CA LEU A 51 0.37 3.59 -23.61
C LEU A 51 0.82 4.66 -24.61
N THR A 52 0.14 4.77 -25.75
CA THR A 52 0.50 5.72 -26.83
C THR A 52 0.02 7.14 -26.55
N ASN A 53 -0.97 7.31 -25.69
CA ASN A 53 -1.55 8.59 -25.30
C ASN A 53 -0.79 9.31 -24.18
N ILE A 54 0.52 9.03 -24.01
CA ILE A 54 1.36 9.68 -23.00
C ILE A 54 2.51 10.45 -23.64
N THR A 55 2.71 11.69 -23.19
CA THR A 55 3.86 12.50 -23.53
C THR A 55 4.54 13.02 -22.27
N VAL A 56 5.84 12.79 -22.17
CA VAL A 56 6.69 13.36 -21.12
C VAL A 56 7.37 14.60 -21.65
N LEU A 57 7.39 15.67 -20.85
CA LEU A 57 8.19 16.86 -21.10
C LEU A 57 9.25 16.97 -20.01
N ILE A 58 10.52 16.84 -20.39
CA ILE A 58 11.66 16.95 -19.47
C ILE A 58 12.22 18.35 -19.54
N ASP A 59 12.18 19.07 -18.42
CA ASP A 59 12.94 20.28 -18.17
C ASP A 59 14.43 19.94 -18.03
N ASN A 60 15.19 20.10 -19.11
CA ASN A 60 16.62 19.80 -19.17
C ASN A 60 17.45 21.06 -18.93
N ASN A 61 17.49 21.48 -17.67
CA ASN A 61 18.17 22.71 -17.24
C ASN A 61 19.63 22.50 -16.79
N ASN A 62 20.10 21.25 -16.76
CA ASN A 62 21.42 20.79 -16.33
C ASN A 62 21.78 21.05 -14.85
N ILE A 63 20.78 21.20 -13.98
CA ILE A 63 20.96 21.60 -12.58
C ILE A 63 20.21 20.67 -11.62
N GLN A 64 20.92 20.23 -10.58
CA GLN A 64 20.38 19.61 -9.37
C GLN A 64 20.66 20.49 -8.16
N ILE A 65 20.07 20.16 -7.01
CA ILE A 65 20.24 20.89 -5.74
C ILE A 65 21.71 21.16 -5.41
N SER A 66 22.58 20.18 -5.64
CA SER A 66 23.99 20.24 -5.22
C SER A 66 24.94 20.70 -6.31
N GLY A 67 24.45 21.04 -7.51
CA GLY A 67 25.30 21.45 -8.62
C GLY A 67 24.79 20.99 -9.98
N ARG A 68 25.66 21.01 -10.98
CA ARG A 68 25.31 20.61 -12.34
C ARG A 68 25.10 19.09 -12.46
N THR A 69 24.15 18.67 -13.30
CA THR A 69 23.85 17.25 -13.53
C THR A 69 25.08 16.46 -14.00
N ASP A 70 25.93 17.04 -14.85
CA ASP A 70 27.16 16.41 -15.35
C ASP A 70 28.24 16.18 -14.27
N LYS A 71 28.10 16.81 -13.10
CA LYS A 71 29.00 16.65 -11.95
C LYS A 71 28.38 15.87 -10.81
N VAL A 72 27.09 16.07 -10.55
CA VAL A 72 26.38 15.41 -9.44
C VAL A 72 26.06 13.96 -9.81
N MET A 73 25.35 13.74 -10.92
CA MET A 73 25.03 12.41 -11.42
C MET A 73 24.62 12.48 -12.91
N PRO A 74 25.53 12.20 -13.85
CA PRO A 74 25.24 12.21 -15.27
C PRO A 74 24.17 11.17 -15.65
N CYS A 75 23.19 11.54 -16.48
CA CYS A 75 22.18 10.63 -17.01
C CYS A 75 22.10 10.75 -18.53
N ARG A 76 22.15 9.61 -19.24
CA ARG A 76 22.01 9.56 -20.71
C ARG A 76 20.53 9.51 -21.10
N ILE A 77 19.76 10.54 -20.76
CA ILE A 77 18.29 10.60 -20.86
C ILE A 77 17.81 10.07 -22.22
N CYS A 78 18.24 10.68 -23.32
CA CYS A 78 17.80 10.30 -24.66
C CYS A 78 18.13 8.84 -25.03
N ALA A 79 19.33 8.35 -24.66
CA ALA A 79 19.71 6.96 -24.92
C ALA A 79 18.87 5.97 -24.10
N ASN A 80 18.59 6.29 -22.84
CA ASN A 80 17.77 5.48 -21.98
C ASN A 80 16.35 5.35 -22.54
N TYR A 81 15.71 6.47 -22.94
CA TYR A 81 14.33 6.45 -23.45
C TYR A 81 14.23 5.68 -24.76
N ARG A 82 15.17 5.88 -25.69
CA ARG A 82 15.24 5.08 -26.93
C ARG A 82 15.41 3.59 -26.64
N ALA A 83 16.27 3.23 -25.68
CA ALA A 83 16.49 1.84 -25.31
C ALA A 83 15.21 1.16 -24.77
N ASP A 84 14.35 1.92 -24.09
CA ASP A 84 13.07 1.41 -23.59
C ASP A 84 11.93 1.51 -24.62
N GLY A 85 12.18 2.03 -25.83
CA GLY A 85 11.21 2.07 -26.93
C GLY A 85 10.38 3.35 -27.05
N TRP A 86 10.85 4.47 -26.51
CA TRP A 86 10.18 5.76 -26.60
C TRP A 86 10.64 6.57 -27.81
N GLU A 87 9.70 7.32 -28.40
CA GLU A 87 10.01 8.32 -29.40
C GLU A 87 10.55 9.58 -28.75
N MET A 88 11.59 10.14 -29.36
CA MET A 88 12.34 11.26 -28.78
C MET A 88 12.23 12.51 -29.64
N MET A 89 11.93 13.63 -29.00
CA MET A 89 12.04 14.97 -29.57
C MET A 89 12.91 15.82 -28.68
N GLU A 90 13.63 16.76 -29.26
CA GLU A 90 14.45 17.73 -28.54
C GLU A 90 14.14 19.11 -29.09
N VAL A 91 13.94 20.08 -28.20
CA VAL A 91 13.53 21.44 -28.53
C VAL A 91 14.33 22.45 -27.69
N ASP A 92 14.42 23.69 -28.19
CA ASP A 92 14.76 24.81 -27.31
C ASP A 92 13.59 25.07 -26.36
N GLY A 93 13.83 24.84 -25.06
CA GLY A 93 12.84 25.03 -24.00
C GLY A 93 12.44 26.48 -23.74
N HIS A 94 13.07 27.44 -24.44
CA HIS A 94 12.68 28.86 -24.45
C HIS A 94 12.03 29.30 -25.77
N ASN A 95 11.88 28.38 -26.74
CA ASN A 95 11.17 28.63 -27.99
C ASN A 95 9.75 28.03 -27.92
N PHE A 96 8.75 28.87 -27.63
CA PHE A 96 7.37 28.42 -27.50
C PHE A 96 6.79 27.81 -28.79
N SER A 97 7.28 28.21 -29.97
CA SER A 97 6.83 27.63 -31.23
C SER A 97 7.32 26.18 -31.35
N GLU A 98 8.59 25.92 -31.03
CA GLU A 98 9.15 24.56 -31.07
C GLU A 98 8.46 23.63 -30.05
N ILE A 99 8.22 24.12 -28.83
CA ILE A 99 7.49 23.36 -27.80
C ILE A 99 6.07 23.02 -28.29
N TYR A 100 5.35 24.01 -28.82
CA TYR A 100 4.00 23.80 -29.33
C TYR A 100 3.95 22.79 -30.48
N ASP A 101 4.86 22.92 -31.44
CA ASP A 101 4.95 22.01 -32.58
C ASP A 101 5.31 20.58 -32.15
N ALA A 102 6.21 20.43 -31.17
CA ALA A 102 6.57 19.12 -30.61
C ALA A 102 5.39 18.48 -29.87
N ILE A 103 4.66 19.23 -29.03
CA ILE A 103 3.44 18.76 -28.35
C ILE A 103 2.38 18.35 -29.38
N LYS A 104 2.15 19.17 -30.40
CA LYS A 104 1.18 18.86 -31.47
C LYS A 104 1.57 17.61 -32.24
N LYS A 105 2.86 17.39 -32.48
CA LYS A 105 3.35 16.17 -33.12
C LYS A 105 3.20 14.97 -32.20
N SER A 106 3.47 15.12 -30.90
CA SER A 106 3.48 14.00 -29.95
C SER A 106 2.10 13.35 -29.80
N ILE A 107 1.02 14.13 -29.82
CA ILE A 107 -0.36 13.61 -29.76
C ILE A 107 -0.80 12.84 -31.02
N GLN A 108 -0.01 12.88 -32.10
CA GLN A 108 -0.29 12.19 -33.35
C GLN A 108 0.53 10.90 -33.53
N MET A 109 1.33 10.52 -32.53
CA MET A 109 2.23 9.36 -32.61
C MET A 109 1.59 8.12 -31.98
N ASP A 110 1.85 6.96 -32.59
CA ASP A 110 1.38 5.65 -32.11
C ASP A 110 2.35 5.03 -31.08
N SER A 111 3.02 5.86 -30.29
CA SER A 111 4.06 5.46 -29.35
C SER A 111 4.20 6.48 -28.23
N PRO A 112 4.61 6.09 -27.02
CA PRO A 112 4.90 7.06 -25.96
C PRO A 112 6.05 7.99 -26.37
N VAL A 113 5.88 9.29 -26.13
CA VAL A 113 6.81 10.34 -26.59
C VAL A 113 7.49 11.03 -25.41
N CYS A 114 8.79 11.28 -25.53
CA CYS A 114 9.54 12.11 -24.61
C CYS A 114 10.12 13.33 -25.36
N ILE A 115 9.70 14.52 -24.92
CA ILE A 115 10.20 15.81 -25.39
C ILE A 115 11.23 16.31 -24.37
N ILE A 116 12.48 16.41 -24.78
CA ILE A 116 13.53 17.06 -24.00
C ILE A 116 13.52 18.54 -24.34
N ALA A 117 13.13 19.37 -23.38
CA ALA A 117 13.16 20.83 -23.51
C ALA A 117 14.46 21.34 -22.87
N ASN A 118 15.40 21.82 -23.69
CA ASN A 118 16.65 22.39 -23.19
C ASN A 118 16.40 23.78 -22.62
N THR A 119 16.51 23.94 -21.30
CA THR A 119 16.16 25.18 -20.60
C THR A 119 17.36 25.72 -19.81
N VAL A 120 17.15 26.86 -19.16
CA VAL A 120 18.11 27.51 -18.26
C VAL A 120 17.34 27.80 -16.99
N ILE A 121 17.74 27.22 -15.85
CA ILE A 121 17.12 27.54 -14.57
C ILE A 121 17.28 29.04 -14.29
N GLY A 122 16.22 29.70 -13.83
CA GLY A 122 16.25 31.14 -13.56
C GLY A 122 16.30 32.03 -14.81
N LYS A 123 15.95 31.51 -16.00
CA LYS A 123 15.94 32.25 -17.27
C LYS A 123 15.29 33.64 -17.12
N GLY A 124 15.95 34.65 -17.68
CA GLY A 124 15.51 36.04 -17.68
C GLY A 124 15.93 36.85 -16.46
N VAL A 125 16.56 36.22 -15.46
CA VAL A 125 17.09 36.89 -14.26
C VAL A 125 18.59 36.66 -14.15
N SER A 126 19.37 37.70 -14.47
CA SER A 126 20.81 37.66 -14.71
C SER A 126 21.63 37.04 -13.57
N PHE A 127 21.20 37.23 -12.32
CA PHE A 127 21.89 36.73 -11.14
C PHE A 127 21.43 35.34 -10.68
N MET A 128 20.39 34.79 -11.32
CA MET A 128 19.84 33.45 -11.06
C MET A 128 20.12 32.47 -12.19
N GLU A 129 20.29 32.95 -13.42
CA GLU A 129 20.49 32.10 -14.59
C GLU A 129 21.63 31.09 -14.39
N ASN A 130 21.31 29.81 -14.63
CA ASN A 130 22.28 28.70 -14.58
C ASN A 130 23.01 28.54 -13.23
N ASP A 131 22.42 29.03 -12.14
CA ASP A 131 23.00 28.95 -10.79
C ASP A 131 22.17 28.03 -9.88
N TYR A 132 22.72 26.86 -9.58
CA TYR A 132 22.09 25.84 -8.72
C TYR A 132 21.74 26.34 -7.32
N ARG A 133 22.41 27.40 -6.83
CA ARG A 133 22.14 27.97 -5.51
C ARG A 133 20.75 28.61 -5.42
N TYR A 134 20.10 28.84 -6.55
CA TYR A 134 18.73 29.33 -6.63
C TYR A 134 17.67 28.22 -6.85
N HIS A 135 18.07 26.94 -6.87
CA HIS A 135 17.13 25.82 -7.07
C HIS A 135 15.99 25.79 -6.05
N GLY A 136 16.31 26.02 -4.76
CA GLY A 136 15.33 26.00 -3.67
C GLY A 136 15.35 27.26 -2.79
N LYS A 137 15.99 28.33 -3.26
CA LYS A 137 16.22 29.56 -2.48
C LYS A 137 15.20 30.64 -2.84
N THR A 138 14.51 31.16 -1.83
CA THR A 138 13.67 32.35 -1.98
C THR A 138 14.52 33.62 -2.12
N LEU A 139 14.04 34.58 -2.89
CA LEU A 139 14.64 35.91 -2.98
C LEU A 139 14.25 36.78 -1.78
N ASP A 140 15.16 37.67 -1.36
CA ASP A 140 14.79 38.82 -0.53
C ASP A 140 14.03 39.86 -1.37
N GLU A 141 13.42 40.86 -0.71
CA GLU A 141 12.58 41.84 -1.40
C GLU A 141 13.35 42.67 -2.45
N ALA A 142 14.61 43.02 -2.17
CA ALA A 142 15.43 43.80 -3.10
C ALA A 142 15.79 43.01 -4.36
N SER A 143 16.22 41.75 -4.18
CA SER A 143 16.52 40.82 -5.28
C SER A 143 15.26 40.48 -6.07
N TYR A 144 14.10 40.37 -5.40
CA TYR A 144 12.81 40.19 -6.06
C TYR A 144 12.46 41.38 -6.96
N ILE A 145 12.55 42.62 -6.47
CA ILE A 145 12.27 43.82 -7.27
C ILE A 145 13.19 43.85 -8.50
N LYS A 146 14.49 43.61 -8.31
CA LYS A 146 15.46 43.53 -9.41
C LYS A 146 15.09 42.46 -10.43
N ALA A 147 14.69 41.26 -9.99
CA ALA A 147 14.26 40.19 -10.89
C ALA A 147 13.01 40.60 -11.70
N MET A 148 12.05 41.27 -11.06
CA MET A 148 10.85 41.76 -11.74
C MET A 148 11.16 42.83 -12.79
N GLU A 149 12.11 43.74 -12.50
CA GLU A 149 12.62 44.72 -13.46
C GLU A 149 13.28 44.06 -14.67
N GLU A 150 14.16 43.07 -14.45
CA GLU A 150 14.83 42.32 -15.53
C GLU A 150 13.83 41.55 -16.40
N LEU A 151 12.75 41.04 -15.80
CA LEU A 151 11.66 40.35 -16.52
C LEU A 151 10.66 41.33 -17.20
N GLY A 152 10.76 42.64 -16.94
CA GLY A 152 9.79 43.62 -17.43
C GLY A 152 8.39 43.45 -16.84
N LEU A 153 8.29 42.87 -15.63
CA LEU A 153 7.02 42.59 -14.95
C LEU A 153 6.82 43.52 -13.75
N PRO A 154 5.59 43.98 -13.47
CA PRO A 154 5.32 44.79 -12.28
C PRO A 154 5.42 43.95 -10.99
N PRO A 155 6.10 44.44 -9.94
CA PRO A 155 6.13 43.77 -8.63
C PRO A 155 4.72 43.51 -8.08
N SER A 156 4.50 42.32 -7.54
CA SER A 156 3.20 41.87 -6.99
C SER A 156 3.31 41.33 -5.55
N LEU A 157 4.43 41.56 -4.87
CA LEU A 157 4.69 41.02 -3.52
C LEU A 157 3.61 41.43 -2.50
N GLU A 158 3.16 42.69 -2.51
CA GLU A 158 2.12 43.19 -1.60
C GLU A 158 0.78 42.46 -1.76
N ARG A 159 0.43 42.04 -2.99
CA ARG A 159 -0.76 41.20 -3.23
C ARG A 159 -0.61 39.86 -2.52
N TYR A 160 0.55 39.23 -2.59
CA TYR A 160 0.78 37.92 -1.97
C TYR A 160 0.91 37.99 -0.45
N LYS A 161 1.47 39.08 0.12
CA LYS A 161 1.43 39.34 1.57
C LYS A 161 -0.01 39.38 2.08
N LYS A 162 -0.88 40.16 1.44
CA LYS A 162 -2.32 40.23 1.76
C LYS A 162 -3.04 38.87 1.64
N LEU A 163 -2.66 38.05 0.67
CA LEU A 163 -3.23 36.70 0.53
C LEU A 163 -2.84 35.79 1.70
N ARG A 164 -1.62 35.92 2.25
CA ARG A 164 -1.10 35.12 3.37
C ARG A 164 -1.64 35.55 4.73
N GLU A 165 -2.18 36.76 4.86
CA GLU A 165 -2.86 37.22 6.08
C GLU A 165 -4.18 36.46 6.35
N LYS A 166 -4.74 35.79 5.33
CA LYS A 166 -5.95 34.99 5.48
C LYS A 166 -5.67 33.73 6.31
N VAL A 167 -6.58 33.39 7.21
CA VAL A 167 -6.57 32.08 7.89
C VAL A 167 -6.80 31.01 6.85
N TRP A 168 -5.80 30.16 6.61
CA TRP A 168 -5.92 29.07 5.66
C TRP A 168 -6.66 27.90 6.29
N GLN A 169 -7.80 27.53 5.71
CA GLN A 169 -8.45 26.27 6.03
C GLN A 169 -7.86 25.20 5.11
N TYR A 170 -7.22 24.19 5.69
CA TYR A 170 -6.75 23.05 4.92
C TYR A 170 -7.95 22.23 4.45
N PRO A 171 -7.96 21.76 3.19
CA PRO A 171 -9.04 20.93 2.69
C PRO A 171 -9.14 19.63 3.50
N GLU A 172 -10.37 19.24 3.85
CA GLU A 172 -10.65 17.92 4.44
C GLU A 172 -10.38 16.82 3.41
N ARG A 173 -9.97 15.63 3.89
CA ARG A 173 -9.88 14.44 3.04
C ARG A 173 -11.27 14.09 2.49
N LYS A 174 -11.47 14.23 1.17
CA LYS A 174 -12.75 13.94 0.51
C LYS A 174 -12.54 13.03 -0.69
N PHE A 175 -13.22 11.88 -0.67
CA PHE A 175 -13.30 10.99 -1.82
C PHE A 175 -14.40 11.47 -2.76
N VAL A 176 -14.11 11.46 -4.07
CA VAL A 176 -15.01 11.96 -5.13
C VAL A 176 -16.04 10.91 -5.59
N PHE A 177 -15.91 9.67 -5.11
CA PHE A 177 -16.81 8.58 -5.46
C PHE A 177 -16.89 7.54 -4.34
N THR A 178 -17.91 6.69 -4.42
CA THR A 178 -18.04 5.46 -3.62
C THR A 178 -18.22 4.28 -4.57
N PRO A 179 -17.39 3.23 -4.50
CA PRO A 179 -17.55 2.04 -5.32
C PRO A 179 -18.96 1.43 -5.20
N ALA A 180 -19.66 1.31 -6.33
CA ALA A 180 -20.94 0.61 -6.40
C ALA A 180 -20.69 -0.79 -6.98
N LEU A 181 -20.40 -1.76 -6.12
CA LEU A 181 -20.04 -3.13 -6.51
C LEU A 181 -21.03 -4.17 -6.00
N LYS A 182 -21.28 -5.19 -6.81
CA LYS A 182 -21.87 -6.46 -6.34
C LYS A 182 -20.80 -7.25 -5.59
N LYS A 183 -21.07 -7.66 -4.35
CA LYS A 183 -20.09 -8.34 -3.49
C LYS A 183 -19.81 -9.81 -3.86
N GLY A 184 -20.45 -10.34 -4.91
CA GLY A 184 -20.35 -11.75 -5.30
C GLY A 184 -21.00 -12.71 -4.28
N THR A 185 -20.66 -13.99 -4.35
CA THR A 185 -21.16 -15.04 -3.44
C THR A 185 -20.03 -15.56 -2.55
N PRO A 186 -20.10 -15.37 -1.21
CA PRO A 186 -19.10 -15.87 -0.28
C PRO A 186 -18.83 -17.37 -0.37
N VAL A 187 -17.57 -17.75 -0.22
CA VAL A 187 -17.15 -19.15 -0.14
C VAL A 187 -16.97 -19.53 1.32
N VAL A 188 -17.64 -20.60 1.75
CA VAL A 188 -17.47 -21.19 3.07
C VAL A 188 -16.61 -22.46 2.98
N TYR A 189 -15.39 -22.37 3.48
CA TYR A 189 -14.43 -23.46 3.62
C TYR A 189 -14.76 -24.29 4.86
N LYS A 190 -14.81 -25.61 4.68
CA LYS A 190 -15.14 -26.56 5.75
C LYS A 190 -13.94 -26.84 6.66
N LYS A 191 -14.20 -27.31 7.88
CA LYS A 191 -13.18 -27.66 8.88
C LYS A 191 -12.08 -28.57 8.35
N GLU A 192 -12.44 -29.54 7.51
CA GLU A 192 -11.54 -30.56 6.96
C GLU A 192 -10.75 -30.05 5.74
N GLU A 193 -11.13 -28.90 5.18
CA GLU A 193 -10.50 -28.35 3.98
C GLU A 193 -9.14 -27.74 4.31
N LYS A 194 -8.11 -28.17 3.56
CA LYS A 194 -6.74 -27.68 3.73
C LYS A 194 -6.43 -26.58 2.71
N THR A 195 -6.73 -25.35 3.06
CA THR A 195 -6.43 -24.17 2.24
C THR A 195 -5.71 -23.08 3.05
N ASP A 196 -5.42 -21.96 2.39
CA ASP A 196 -4.70 -20.81 2.94
C ASP A 196 -5.45 -19.51 2.60
N ASN A 197 -5.15 -18.46 3.34
CA ASN A 197 -5.80 -17.16 3.18
C ASN A 197 -5.54 -16.58 1.78
N ARG A 198 -4.36 -16.81 1.20
CA ARG A 198 -3.98 -16.31 -0.14
C ARG A 198 -4.88 -16.87 -1.22
N THR A 199 -5.17 -18.18 -1.13
CA THR A 199 -6.08 -18.87 -2.05
C THR A 199 -7.51 -18.38 -1.89
N ALA A 200 -7.95 -18.11 -0.65
CA ALA A 200 -9.25 -17.50 -0.42
C ALA A 200 -9.35 -16.06 -0.98
N TYR A 201 -8.30 -15.27 -0.84
CA TYR A 201 -8.19 -13.95 -1.46
C TYR A 201 -8.35 -14.03 -2.98
N GLY A 202 -7.55 -14.86 -3.66
CA GLY A 202 -7.62 -14.97 -5.11
C GLY A 202 -8.99 -15.43 -5.60
N LYS A 203 -9.62 -16.39 -4.90
CA LYS A 203 -10.99 -16.86 -5.19
C LYS A 203 -12.06 -15.79 -4.97
N ALA A 204 -11.96 -15.01 -3.89
CA ALA A 204 -12.90 -13.93 -3.61
C ALA A 204 -12.75 -12.81 -4.64
N LEU A 205 -11.52 -12.42 -4.98
CA LEU A 205 -11.25 -11.36 -5.97
C LEU A 205 -11.85 -11.71 -7.34
N VAL A 206 -11.59 -12.90 -7.86
CA VAL A 206 -12.13 -13.32 -9.16
C VAL A 206 -13.66 -13.41 -9.14
N ASP A 207 -14.26 -13.85 -8.03
CA ASP A 207 -15.72 -13.92 -7.89
C ASP A 207 -16.38 -12.52 -7.88
N ILE A 208 -15.80 -11.57 -7.13
CA ILE A 208 -16.26 -10.17 -7.14
C ILE A 208 -16.12 -9.60 -8.56
N ALA A 209 -15.01 -9.86 -9.24
CA ALA A 209 -14.79 -9.39 -10.61
C ALA A 209 -15.84 -9.96 -11.58
N ARG A 210 -16.13 -11.27 -11.51
CA ARG A 210 -17.21 -11.91 -12.31
C ARG A 210 -18.56 -11.26 -12.07
N ALA A 211 -18.90 -10.95 -10.82
CA ALA A 211 -20.16 -10.30 -10.48
C ALA A 211 -20.27 -8.87 -11.07
N ASN A 212 -19.13 -8.23 -11.36
CA ASN A 212 -19.03 -6.85 -11.84
C ASN A 212 -18.44 -6.73 -13.25
N LYS A 213 -18.35 -7.81 -14.03
CA LYS A 213 -17.73 -7.80 -15.37
C LYS A 213 -18.36 -6.79 -16.34
N ASP A 214 -19.65 -6.49 -16.16
CA ASP A 214 -20.42 -5.56 -16.99
C ASP A 214 -20.48 -4.14 -16.38
N ASN A 215 -19.79 -3.90 -15.25
CA ASN A 215 -19.76 -2.61 -14.56
C ASN A 215 -18.64 -1.73 -15.12
N SER A 216 -18.96 -0.94 -16.15
CA SER A 216 -18.02 -0.01 -16.77
C SER A 216 -17.71 1.23 -15.92
N ASP A 217 -18.52 1.54 -14.90
CA ASP A 217 -18.28 2.70 -14.02
C ASP A 217 -17.14 2.44 -13.05
N PHE A 218 -16.92 1.17 -12.69
CA PHE A 218 -15.91 0.71 -11.74
C PHE A 218 -15.12 -0.49 -12.27
N PRO A 219 -14.35 -0.33 -13.35
CA PRO A 219 -13.51 -1.40 -13.87
C PRO A 219 -12.46 -1.82 -12.85
N PHE A 220 -12.04 -3.09 -12.90
CA PHE A 220 -10.98 -3.62 -12.05
C PHE A 220 -9.61 -3.38 -12.69
N ALA A 221 -8.60 -3.17 -11.86
CA ALA A 221 -7.20 -3.21 -12.24
C ALA A 221 -6.41 -3.97 -11.16
N VAL A 222 -5.81 -5.09 -11.53
CA VAL A 222 -5.05 -5.94 -10.61
C VAL A 222 -3.58 -5.92 -11.01
N PHE A 223 -2.72 -5.45 -10.12
CA PHE A 223 -1.28 -5.30 -10.35
C PHE A 223 -0.51 -6.36 -9.57
N ASP A 224 0.50 -6.93 -10.22
CA ASP A 224 1.36 -8.00 -9.70
C ASP A 224 2.81 -7.77 -10.14
N CYS A 225 3.78 -8.16 -9.31
CA CYS A 225 5.21 -7.99 -9.56
C CYS A 225 5.95 -9.33 -9.69
N ASP A 226 5.58 -10.12 -10.71
CA ASP A 226 6.14 -11.46 -10.99
C ASP A 226 5.92 -12.50 -9.88
N LEU A 227 4.78 -12.39 -9.18
CA LEU A 227 4.43 -13.25 -8.05
C LEU A 227 3.04 -13.88 -8.17
N ALA A 228 2.39 -13.79 -9.33
CA ALA A 228 0.98 -14.09 -9.51
C ALA A 228 0.52 -15.43 -8.91
N THR A 229 1.31 -16.49 -9.10
CA THR A 229 0.98 -17.83 -8.55
C THR A 229 1.20 -17.94 -7.04
N SER A 230 2.06 -17.09 -6.48
CA SER A 230 2.40 -17.03 -5.06
C SER A 230 1.40 -16.18 -4.30
N VAL A 231 0.98 -15.03 -4.85
CA VAL A 231 -0.04 -14.15 -4.25
C VAL A 231 -1.47 -14.53 -4.65
N LYS A 232 -1.63 -15.46 -5.60
CA LYS A 232 -2.90 -16.01 -6.12
C LYS A 232 -3.70 -15.08 -7.01
N THR A 233 -3.07 -14.05 -7.56
CA THR A 233 -3.66 -13.19 -8.60
C THR A 233 -3.69 -13.88 -9.97
N ASP A 234 -2.97 -15.01 -10.14
CA ASP A 234 -3.06 -15.86 -11.34
C ASP A 234 -4.49 -16.37 -11.59
N LEU A 235 -5.30 -16.50 -10.53
CA LEU A 235 -6.72 -16.85 -10.63
C LEU A 235 -7.53 -15.74 -11.31
N PHE A 236 -7.19 -14.48 -11.07
CA PHE A 236 -7.83 -13.34 -11.73
C PHE A 236 -7.32 -13.19 -13.17
N GLU A 237 -6.00 -13.28 -13.39
CA GLU A 237 -5.37 -13.18 -14.71
C GLU A 237 -5.98 -14.15 -15.73
N LYS A 238 -6.23 -15.39 -15.32
CA LYS A 238 -6.82 -16.43 -16.19
C LYS A 238 -8.19 -16.06 -16.75
N GLU A 239 -8.97 -15.26 -16.04
CA GLU A 239 -10.34 -14.90 -16.43
C GLU A 239 -10.48 -13.46 -16.93
N PHE A 240 -9.65 -12.54 -16.44
CA PHE A 240 -9.69 -11.11 -16.77
C PHE A 240 -8.30 -10.58 -17.18
N PRO A 241 -7.68 -11.15 -18.24
CA PRO A 241 -6.32 -10.78 -18.63
C PRO A 241 -6.19 -9.31 -19.03
N ASP A 242 -7.24 -8.70 -19.59
CA ASP A 242 -7.25 -7.28 -19.99
C ASP A 242 -7.28 -6.30 -18.79
N ASN A 243 -7.62 -6.81 -17.60
CA ASN A 243 -7.67 -6.06 -16.34
C ASN A 243 -6.53 -6.46 -15.37
N PHE A 244 -5.66 -7.38 -15.80
CA PHE A 244 -4.49 -7.82 -15.05
C PHE A 244 -3.22 -7.18 -15.63
N PHE A 245 -2.41 -6.60 -14.75
CA PHE A 245 -1.22 -5.84 -15.12
C PHE A 245 0.00 -6.42 -14.40
N GLN A 246 0.65 -7.39 -15.03
CA GLN A 246 1.98 -7.86 -14.65
C GLN A 246 3.00 -6.73 -14.85
N VAL A 247 3.58 -6.21 -13.77
CA VAL A 247 4.54 -5.10 -13.80
C VAL A 247 6.00 -5.60 -13.87
N GLY A 248 6.22 -6.91 -13.64
CA GLY A 248 7.56 -7.46 -13.39
C GLY A 248 8.07 -7.03 -12.01
N VAL A 249 9.35 -7.28 -11.72
CA VAL A 249 9.99 -6.89 -10.44
C VAL A 249 10.24 -5.37 -10.42
N GLN A 250 9.16 -4.62 -10.18
CA GLN A 250 9.04 -3.16 -10.32
C GLN A 250 8.02 -2.57 -9.34
N GLU A 251 8.20 -2.86 -8.05
CA GLU A 251 7.25 -2.62 -6.98
C GLU A 251 7.02 -1.13 -6.75
N HIS A 252 8.06 -0.30 -6.86
CA HIS A 252 7.92 1.15 -6.80
C HIS A 252 6.96 1.67 -7.88
N ASN A 253 7.12 1.24 -9.13
CA ASN A 253 6.23 1.60 -10.22
C ASN A 253 4.80 1.08 -9.99
N ALA A 254 4.65 -0.21 -9.65
CA ALA A 254 3.36 -0.83 -9.36
C ALA A 254 2.58 -0.08 -8.28
N ALA A 255 3.21 0.23 -7.15
CA ALA A 255 2.58 0.92 -6.02
C ALA A 255 2.07 2.32 -6.38
N THR A 256 2.82 3.08 -7.20
CA THR A 256 2.37 4.40 -7.67
C THR A 256 1.28 4.30 -8.73
N ILE A 257 1.40 3.40 -9.71
CA ILE A 257 0.37 3.18 -10.74
C ILE A 257 -0.96 2.76 -10.09
N ALA A 258 -0.91 1.76 -9.20
CA ALA A 258 -2.08 1.23 -8.53
C ALA A 258 -2.77 2.28 -7.65
N GLY A 259 -2.00 3.17 -7.01
CA GLY A 259 -2.54 4.32 -6.31
C GLY A 259 -3.19 5.33 -7.25
N ALA A 260 -2.48 5.75 -8.29
CA ALA A 260 -2.97 6.77 -9.23
C ALA A 260 -4.26 6.35 -9.96
N VAL A 261 -4.30 5.12 -10.50
CA VAL A 261 -5.48 4.61 -11.22
C VAL A 261 -6.71 4.56 -10.30
N SER A 262 -6.51 4.30 -9.01
CA SER A 262 -7.61 4.23 -8.03
C SER A 262 -8.26 5.58 -7.72
N THR A 263 -7.69 6.70 -8.16
CA THR A 263 -8.29 8.04 -7.96
C THR A 263 -9.41 8.34 -8.95
N ASP A 264 -9.58 7.51 -9.98
CA ASP A 264 -10.53 7.72 -11.07
C ASP A 264 -11.49 6.53 -11.23
N LYS A 265 -12.21 6.22 -10.15
CA LYS A 265 -13.24 5.16 -10.12
C LYS A 265 -12.76 3.76 -10.55
N VAL A 266 -11.47 3.47 -10.57
CA VAL A 266 -10.96 2.11 -10.84
C VAL A 266 -10.81 1.35 -9.52
N ILE A 267 -11.29 0.11 -9.48
CA ILE A 267 -11.09 -0.79 -8.34
C ILE A 267 -9.70 -1.40 -8.45
N SER A 268 -8.76 -0.82 -7.72
CA SER A 268 -7.34 -1.11 -7.84
C SER A 268 -6.86 -2.03 -6.73
N PHE A 269 -6.38 -3.22 -7.12
CA PHE A 269 -5.68 -4.15 -6.24
C PHE A 269 -4.21 -4.22 -6.62
N PHE A 270 -3.31 -4.05 -5.65
CA PHE A 270 -1.89 -4.35 -5.82
C PHE A 270 -1.53 -5.47 -4.87
N SER A 271 -0.94 -6.55 -5.40
CA SER A 271 -0.55 -7.71 -4.61
C SER A 271 0.91 -8.07 -4.76
N ASP A 272 1.49 -8.41 -3.61
CA ASP A 272 2.91 -8.70 -3.48
C ASP A 272 3.18 -9.53 -2.20
N PHE A 273 4.45 -9.82 -1.91
CA PHE A 273 4.89 -10.23 -0.59
C PHE A 273 4.98 -9.02 0.34
N GLY A 274 4.92 -9.25 1.66
CA GLY A 274 4.97 -8.17 2.64
C GLY A 274 6.18 -7.25 2.47
N VAL A 275 7.37 -7.83 2.28
CA VAL A 275 8.63 -7.07 2.23
C VAL A 275 8.64 -6.12 1.03
N PHE A 276 8.20 -6.58 -0.13
CA PHE A 276 8.24 -5.79 -1.35
C PHE A 276 7.02 -4.86 -1.46
N GLY A 277 5.83 -5.35 -1.08
CA GLY A 277 4.59 -4.57 -1.11
C GLY A 277 4.44 -3.54 0.01
N VAL A 278 5.23 -3.61 1.08
CA VAL A 278 5.18 -2.64 2.21
C VAL A 278 6.50 -1.94 2.42
N ASP A 279 7.58 -2.69 2.70
CA ASP A 279 8.83 -2.09 3.18
C ASP A 279 9.54 -1.36 2.04
N GLU A 280 9.63 -1.99 0.86
CA GLU A 280 10.21 -1.38 -0.34
C GLU A 280 9.36 -0.20 -0.86
N THR A 281 8.03 -0.32 -0.82
CA THR A 281 7.12 0.69 -1.39
C THR A 281 6.58 1.72 -0.40
N TYR A 282 7.13 1.81 0.81
CA TYR A 282 6.62 2.69 1.87
C TYR A 282 6.50 4.16 1.43
N ASN A 283 7.46 4.67 0.64
CA ASN A 283 7.40 6.04 0.14
C ASN A 283 6.23 6.26 -0.84
N GLN A 284 5.90 5.27 -1.65
CA GLN A 284 4.77 5.27 -2.57
C GLN A 284 3.46 5.14 -1.80
N ALA A 285 3.38 4.25 -0.80
CA ALA A 285 2.24 4.16 0.12
C ALA A 285 1.97 5.49 0.85
N ARG A 286 3.03 6.19 1.27
CA ARG A 286 2.91 7.54 1.86
C ARG A 286 2.32 8.56 0.89
N LEU A 287 2.74 8.55 -0.38
CA LEU A 287 2.13 9.44 -1.37
C LEU A 287 0.68 9.05 -1.68
N ASN A 288 0.37 7.76 -1.77
CA ASN A 288 -0.99 7.24 -1.91
C ASN A 288 -1.89 7.73 -0.76
N ASP A 289 -1.35 7.73 0.46
CA ASP A 289 -2.07 8.29 1.61
C ASP A 289 -2.26 9.81 1.53
N GLN A 290 -1.23 10.56 1.11
CA GLN A 290 -1.32 12.02 0.94
C GLN A 290 -2.29 12.43 -0.16
N ASN A 291 -2.40 11.63 -1.22
CA ASN A 291 -3.23 11.90 -2.39
C ASN A 291 -4.65 11.32 -2.27
N TYR A 292 -5.02 10.74 -1.13
CA TYR A 292 -6.34 10.18 -0.88
C TYR A 292 -6.75 9.14 -1.93
N THR A 293 -5.82 8.25 -2.28
CA THR A 293 -6.10 7.14 -3.20
C THR A 293 -7.07 6.13 -2.60
N ASN A 294 -7.59 5.25 -3.45
CA ASN A 294 -8.50 4.14 -3.09
C ASN A 294 -7.83 2.76 -3.28
N LEU A 295 -6.54 2.65 -2.93
CA LEU A 295 -5.72 1.46 -3.18
C LEU A 295 -6.10 0.30 -2.25
N LYS A 296 -6.26 -0.91 -2.81
CA LYS A 296 -6.34 -2.16 -2.04
C LYS A 296 -4.99 -2.87 -2.15
N LEU A 297 -4.12 -2.64 -1.18
CA LEU A 297 -2.84 -3.33 -1.05
C LEU A 297 -3.08 -4.68 -0.35
N VAL A 298 -2.83 -5.78 -1.05
CA VAL A 298 -3.00 -7.12 -0.49
C VAL A 298 -1.66 -7.83 -0.49
N CYS A 299 -1.01 -7.88 0.67
CA CYS A 299 0.28 -8.54 0.81
C CYS A 299 0.12 -9.93 1.41
N THR A 300 0.86 -10.87 0.84
CA THR A 300 0.99 -12.22 1.36
C THR A 300 2.38 -12.42 1.97
N HIS A 301 2.68 -13.58 2.54
CA HIS A 301 4.01 -13.87 3.08
C HIS A 301 4.47 -12.82 4.11
N ILE A 302 3.57 -12.42 5.02
CA ILE A 302 3.95 -11.59 6.17
C ILE A 302 4.41 -12.47 7.34
N GLY A 303 5.18 -11.88 8.25
CA GLY A 303 5.63 -12.51 9.49
C GLY A 303 6.69 -13.59 9.29
N LEU A 304 6.90 -14.41 10.31
CA LEU A 304 7.75 -15.60 10.24
C LEU A 304 7.09 -16.75 9.47
N ASP A 305 5.76 -16.68 9.26
CA ASP A 305 4.98 -17.70 8.55
C ASP A 305 5.45 -17.98 7.11
N VAL A 306 6.25 -17.08 6.52
CA VAL A 306 6.97 -17.31 5.26
C VAL A 306 7.78 -18.61 5.31
N GLY A 307 8.41 -18.86 6.46
CA GLY A 307 9.17 -20.07 6.73
C GLY A 307 10.56 -20.05 6.09
N GLU A 308 10.77 -20.96 5.16
CA GLU A 308 12.10 -21.36 4.70
C GLU A 308 12.87 -20.26 3.94
N ASP A 309 12.18 -19.31 3.31
CA ASP A 309 12.82 -18.20 2.58
C ASP A 309 13.61 -17.27 3.53
N GLY A 310 13.26 -17.28 4.83
CA GLY A 310 14.01 -16.61 5.88
C GLY A 310 13.89 -15.09 5.90
N LYS A 311 14.75 -14.46 6.71
CA LYS A 311 14.65 -13.04 7.11
C LYS A 311 14.61 -12.00 5.98
N THR A 312 15.05 -12.33 4.77
CA THR A 312 14.96 -11.40 3.63
C THR A 312 13.56 -11.32 3.05
N HIS A 313 12.68 -12.29 3.36
CA HIS A 313 11.30 -12.37 2.89
C HIS A 313 10.28 -12.27 4.03
N GLN A 314 10.71 -12.38 5.29
CA GLN A 314 9.86 -12.22 6.46
C GLN A 314 9.60 -10.73 6.73
N CYS A 315 8.46 -10.22 6.30
CA CYS A 315 8.02 -8.86 6.64
C CYS A 315 7.40 -8.85 8.03
N ILE A 316 8.13 -8.36 9.02
CA ILE A 316 7.75 -8.43 10.43
C ILE A 316 7.32 -7.08 11.00
N ASP A 317 7.40 -6.02 10.20
CA ASP A 317 7.21 -4.62 10.58
C ASP A 317 6.09 -3.93 9.78
N TYR A 318 5.33 -4.68 8.98
CA TYR A 318 4.24 -4.16 8.13
C TYR A 318 3.23 -3.27 8.88
N ILE A 319 2.83 -3.62 10.11
CA ILE A 319 1.91 -2.77 10.91
C ILE A 319 2.67 -1.53 11.40
N GLY A 320 3.90 -1.71 11.87
CA GLY A 320 4.77 -0.62 12.33
C GLY A 320 5.03 0.44 11.27
N THR A 321 5.20 0.01 10.02
CA THR A 321 5.40 0.87 8.86
C THR A 321 4.10 1.58 8.48
N LEU A 322 3.02 0.83 8.26
CA LEU A 322 1.76 1.37 7.75
C LEU A 322 0.96 2.20 8.77
N ARG A 323 1.13 1.96 10.08
CA ARG A 323 0.45 2.76 11.12
C ARG A 323 0.85 4.23 11.14
N ASN A 324 1.96 4.59 10.49
CA ASN A 324 2.38 5.99 10.32
C ASN A 324 1.57 6.72 9.22
N LEU A 325 0.77 5.99 8.44
CA LEU A 325 -0.06 6.53 7.37
C LEU A 325 -1.50 6.70 7.86
N PHE A 326 -2.00 7.94 7.86
CA PHE A 326 -3.24 8.30 8.52
C PHE A 326 -4.51 7.75 7.87
N GLY A 327 -4.46 7.46 6.56
CA GLY A 327 -5.61 6.97 5.79
C GLY A 327 -5.51 5.51 5.36
N PHE A 328 -4.48 4.76 5.76
CA PHE A 328 -4.43 3.32 5.57
C PHE A 328 -5.17 2.60 6.69
N LYS A 329 -6.10 1.72 6.32
CA LYS A 329 -6.76 0.78 7.22
C LYS A 329 -6.09 -0.59 7.10
N ILE A 330 -5.88 -1.29 8.21
CA ILE A 330 -5.10 -2.54 8.25
C ILE A 330 -6.01 -3.68 8.72
N VAL A 331 -6.03 -4.79 7.96
CA VAL A 331 -6.78 -6.00 8.31
C VAL A 331 -5.90 -7.25 8.12
N ILE A 332 -5.81 -8.09 9.16
CA ILE A 332 -5.06 -9.35 9.19
C ILE A 332 -6.03 -10.50 9.49
N PRO A 333 -6.68 -11.08 8.46
CA PRO A 333 -7.72 -12.10 8.66
C PRO A 333 -7.18 -13.40 9.25
N ALA A 334 -7.95 -14.00 10.15
CA ALA A 334 -7.54 -15.16 10.93
C ALA A 334 -7.49 -16.47 10.13
N ASP A 335 -8.44 -16.67 9.21
CA ASP A 335 -8.59 -17.88 8.42
C ASP A 335 -9.11 -17.59 6.99
N PRO A 336 -9.24 -18.62 6.12
CA PRO A 336 -9.69 -18.45 4.74
C PRO A 336 -11.12 -17.90 4.62
N ASN A 337 -11.99 -18.22 5.57
CA ASN A 337 -13.37 -17.74 5.58
C ASN A 337 -13.45 -16.25 5.93
N GLN A 338 -12.73 -15.81 6.97
CA GLN A 338 -12.64 -14.39 7.29
C GLN A 338 -11.96 -13.62 6.16
N THR A 339 -10.95 -14.21 5.52
CA THR A 339 -10.27 -13.59 4.36
C THR A 339 -11.25 -13.31 3.22
N ASP A 340 -12.11 -14.27 2.85
CA ASP A 340 -13.15 -14.07 1.82
C ASP A 340 -14.05 -12.87 2.16
N ARG A 341 -14.52 -12.78 3.42
CA ARG A 341 -15.39 -11.66 3.86
C ARG A 341 -14.68 -10.32 3.87
N VAL A 342 -13.42 -10.30 4.31
CA VAL A 342 -12.59 -9.09 4.32
C VAL A 342 -12.39 -8.58 2.89
N ILE A 343 -12.05 -9.45 1.94
CA ILE A 343 -11.80 -9.04 0.55
C ILE A 343 -13.07 -8.47 -0.11
N ARG A 344 -14.23 -9.11 0.12
CA ARG A 344 -15.53 -8.60 -0.35
C ARG A 344 -15.92 -7.27 0.28
N TYR A 345 -15.55 -7.07 1.53
CA TYR A 345 -15.77 -5.80 2.23
C TYR A 345 -14.87 -4.71 1.62
N VAL A 346 -13.54 -4.89 1.65
CA VAL A 346 -12.59 -3.84 1.25
C VAL A 346 -12.68 -3.47 -0.23
N ALA A 347 -13.11 -4.39 -1.10
CA ALA A 347 -13.32 -4.11 -2.53
C ALA A 347 -14.35 -2.98 -2.75
N GLY A 348 -15.40 -2.94 -1.94
CA GLY A 348 -16.48 -1.95 -2.03
C GLY A 348 -16.26 -0.67 -1.22
N GLU A 349 -15.21 -0.62 -0.40
CA GLU A 349 -14.96 0.51 0.49
C GLU A 349 -14.09 1.58 -0.16
N ILE A 350 -14.21 2.82 0.33
CA ILE A 350 -13.33 3.94 -0.05
C ILE A 350 -12.04 3.95 0.78
N GLY A 351 -11.00 4.58 0.23
CA GLY A 351 -9.71 4.79 0.88
C GLY A 351 -8.71 3.66 0.69
N ASN A 352 -7.57 3.82 1.34
CA ASN A 352 -6.47 2.87 1.27
C ASN A 352 -6.66 1.74 2.29
N TRP A 353 -6.58 0.51 1.81
CA TRP A 353 -6.72 -0.69 2.64
C TRP A 353 -5.50 -1.57 2.44
N PHE A 354 -4.93 -2.02 3.55
CA PHE A 354 -3.97 -3.11 3.60
C PHE A 354 -4.67 -4.36 4.13
N VAL A 355 -4.57 -5.45 3.38
CA VAL A 355 -4.95 -6.80 3.84
C VAL A 355 -3.71 -7.68 3.81
N GLY A 356 -3.27 -8.10 5.00
CA GLY A 356 -2.05 -8.89 5.17
C GLY A 356 -2.35 -10.35 5.53
N MET A 357 -1.64 -11.29 4.94
CA MET A 357 -1.76 -12.71 5.32
C MET A 357 -0.45 -13.49 5.21
N GLY A 358 -0.36 -14.59 5.97
CA GLY A 358 0.76 -15.53 5.91
C GLY A 358 0.78 -16.36 4.61
N ARG A 359 1.80 -17.21 4.50
CA ARG A 359 1.99 -18.16 3.39
C ARG A 359 1.25 -19.47 3.65
N SER A 360 1.29 -19.95 4.88
CA SER A 360 0.92 -21.31 5.24
C SER A 360 -0.56 -21.58 5.11
N LYS A 361 -0.88 -22.86 4.92
CA LYS A 361 -2.24 -23.34 5.17
C LYS A 361 -2.56 -23.18 6.64
N THR A 362 -3.76 -22.72 6.93
CA THR A 362 -4.23 -22.51 8.31
C THR A 362 -5.53 -23.28 8.54
N PRO A 363 -5.74 -23.87 9.72
CA PRO A 363 -7.01 -24.51 10.05
C PRO A 363 -8.16 -23.51 9.96
N VAL A 364 -9.31 -23.96 9.47
CA VAL A 364 -10.57 -23.21 9.59
C VAL A 364 -10.94 -23.10 11.07
N ILE A 365 -11.26 -21.89 11.51
CA ILE A 365 -11.65 -21.62 12.89
C ILE A 365 -13.08 -22.11 13.11
N THR A 366 -13.28 -22.86 14.19
CA THR A 366 -14.57 -23.46 14.55
C THR A 366 -15.10 -22.88 15.86
N LYS A 367 -16.42 -22.91 16.04
CA LYS A 367 -17.11 -22.69 17.31
C LYS A 367 -16.87 -23.89 18.24
N GLU A 368 -17.26 -23.79 19.51
CA GLU A 368 -17.07 -24.89 20.48
C GLU A 368 -17.86 -26.15 20.13
N ASP A 369 -18.96 -26.03 19.38
CA ASP A 369 -19.75 -27.15 18.86
C ASP A 369 -19.14 -27.81 17.60
N GLY A 370 -18.01 -27.28 17.10
CA GLY A 370 -17.31 -27.78 15.93
C GLY A 370 -17.79 -27.22 14.59
N SER A 371 -18.85 -26.40 14.56
CA SER A 371 -19.29 -25.68 13.35
C SER A 371 -18.31 -24.58 12.95
N VAL A 372 -18.32 -24.14 11.69
CA VAL A 372 -17.44 -23.07 11.19
C VAL A 372 -17.79 -21.75 11.90
N TYR A 373 -16.77 -21.01 12.36
CA TYR A 373 -17.00 -19.74 13.06
C TYR A 373 -17.41 -18.64 12.09
N PHE A 374 -16.62 -18.43 11.04
CA PHE A 374 -16.87 -17.44 9.98
C PHE A 374 -17.74 -18.05 8.86
N ASP A 375 -18.95 -18.46 9.21
CA ASP A 375 -19.87 -19.17 8.30
C ASP A 375 -20.56 -18.22 7.28
N GLU A 376 -21.59 -18.70 6.59
CA GLU A 376 -22.37 -17.93 5.63
C GLU A 376 -23.00 -16.66 6.22
N ASN A 377 -23.30 -16.65 7.53
CA ASN A 377 -23.97 -15.57 8.25
C ASN A 377 -22.99 -14.58 8.89
N TYR A 378 -21.68 -14.88 8.86
CA TYR A 378 -20.68 -13.94 9.37
C TYR A 378 -20.56 -12.70 8.47
N GLU A 379 -20.64 -11.54 9.09
CA GLU A 379 -20.42 -10.24 8.45
C GLU A 379 -19.20 -9.55 9.04
N PHE A 380 -18.17 -9.34 8.21
CA PHE A 380 -17.01 -8.57 8.61
C PHE A 380 -17.36 -7.09 8.75
N GLN A 381 -16.94 -6.47 9.86
CA GLN A 381 -17.02 -5.04 10.10
C GLN A 381 -15.67 -4.52 10.56
N TYR A 382 -15.16 -3.47 9.91
CA TYR A 382 -13.84 -2.92 10.27
C TYR A 382 -13.84 -2.39 11.71
N GLY A 383 -12.85 -2.82 12.49
CA GLY A 383 -12.68 -2.43 13.89
C GLY A 383 -13.47 -3.27 14.90
N LYS A 384 -14.29 -4.21 14.47
CA LYS A 384 -14.93 -5.19 15.36
C LYS A 384 -14.05 -6.41 15.57
N ALA A 385 -13.97 -6.87 16.82
CA ALA A 385 -13.20 -8.04 17.22
C ALA A 385 -14.13 -9.25 17.44
N ASP A 386 -13.62 -10.45 17.16
CA ASP A 386 -14.40 -11.68 17.30
C ASP A 386 -14.00 -12.45 18.56
N ILE A 387 -14.95 -12.72 19.46
CA ILE A 387 -14.71 -13.62 20.61
C ILE A 387 -14.85 -15.06 20.11
N ILE A 388 -13.71 -15.73 19.91
CA ILE A 388 -13.63 -17.10 19.38
C ILE A 388 -13.88 -18.13 20.49
N ARG A 389 -13.36 -17.86 21.70
CA ARG A 389 -13.56 -18.66 22.91
C ARG A 389 -13.78 -17.73 24.09
N LYS A 390 -14.66 -18.11 25.02
CA LYS A 390 -14.87 -17.38 26.27
C LYS A 390 -13.93 -17.88 27.37
N GLY A 391 -13.40 -16.95 28.14
CA GLY A 391 -12.48 -17.21 29.25
C GLY A 391 -12.95 -16.57 30.55
N LYS A 392 -12.59 -17.19 31.67
CA LYS A 392 -12.80 -16.64 33.02
C LYS A 392 -11.50 -16.21 33.70
N ASP A 393 -10.40 -16.88 33.36
CA ASP A 393 -9.09 -16.68 33.98
C ASP A 393 -8.20 -15.69 33.19
N GLY A 394 -8.59 -15.33 31.97
CA GLY A 394 -7.81 -14.45 31.10
C GLY A 394 -8.22 -14.54 29.62
N TYR A 395 -7.64 -13.68 28.79
CA TYR A 395 -7.82 -13.70 27.34
C TYR A 395 -6.49 -13.60 26.59
N ILE A 396 -6.37 -14.41 25.52
CA ILE A 396 -5.41 -14.20 24.43
C ILE A 396 -6.07 -13.34 23.37
N ILE A 397 -5.43 -12.24 22.99
CA ILE A 397 -5.81 -11.38 21.87
C ILE A 397 -4.80 -11.59 20.76
N ALA A 398 -5.24 -12.12 19.63
CA ALA A 398 -4.39 -12.46 18.49
C ALA A 398 -5.00 -11.98 17.18
N MET A 399 -4.24 -12.11 16.09
CA MET A 399 -4.68 -11.82 14.73
C MET A 399 -4.03 -12.80 13.75
N GLY A 400 -4.55 -12.89 12.53
CA GLY A 400 -3.93 -13.71 11.49
C GLY A 400 -3.78 -15.19 11.84
N SER A 401 -2.71 -15.79 11.35
CA SER A 401 -2.40 -17.22 11.53
C SER A 401 -2.18 -17.62 13.00
N ILE A 402 -1.94 -16.67 13.91
CA ILE A 402 -1.75 -16.94 15.34
C ILE A 402 -3.07 -17.32 16.03
N VAL A 403 -4.23 -16.90 15.51
CA VAL A 403 -5.53 -17.17 16.15
C VAL A 403 -5.79 -18.67 16.30
N ALA A 404 -5.49 -19.48 15.27
CA ALA A 404 -5.64 -20.94 15.36
C ALA A 404 -4.74 -21.55 16.46
N ARG A 405 -3.53 -21.01 16.65
CA ARG A 405 -2.59 -21.45 17.70
C ARG A 405 -3.07 -21.02 19.09
N ALA A 406 -3.67 -19.83 19.21
CA ALA A 406 -4.29 -19.35 20.44
C ALA A 406 -5.49 -20.23 20.84
N VAL A 407 -6.33 -20.66 19.89
CA VAL A 407 -7.42 -21.61 20.14
C VAL A 407 -6.87 -22.93 20.67
N LYS A 408 -5.84 -23.49 20.04
CA LYS A 408 -5.20 -24.73 20.51
C LYS A 408 -4.58 -24.57 21.91
N ALA A 409 -3.96 -23.43 22.21
CA ALA A 409 -3.43 -23.14 23.55
C ALA A 409 -4.54 -23.08 24.61
N SER A 410 -5.68 -22.46 24.28
CA SER A 410 -6.88 -22.43 25.13
C SER A 410 -7.42 -23.84 25.41
N GLU A 411 -7.45 -24.71 24.40
CA GLU A 411 -7.88 -26.11 24.55
C GLU A 411 -6.94 -26.91 25.48
N ILE A 412 -5.62 -26.78 25.31
CA ILE A 412 -4.63 -27.41 26.21
C ILE A 412 -4.80 -26.94 27.66
N LEU A 413 -5.11 -25.66 27.87
CA LEU A 413 -5.31 -25.09 29.20
C LEU A 413 -6.63 -25.53 29.83
N LYS A 414 -7.67 -25.74 29.03
CA LYS A 414 -8.97 -26.25 29.47
C LYS A 414 -8.84 -27.64 30.10
N GLU A 415 -7.97 -28.50 29.56
CA GLU A 415 -7.64 -29.82 30.14
C GLU A 415 -7.01 -29.72 31.53
N LYS A 416 -6.46 -28.56 31.89
CA LYS A 416 -5.87 -28.25 33.20
C LYS A 416 -6.78 -27.37 34.07
N GLU A 417 -8.06 -27.25 33.71
CA GLU A 417 -9.04 -26.41 34.39
C GLU A 417 -8.65 -24.91 34.46
N ILE A 418 -7.91 -24.44 33.44
CA ILE A 418 -7.58 -23.03 33.25
C ILE A 418 -8.41 -22.49 32.07
N SER A 419 -9.29 -21.52 32.34
CA SER A 419 -10.25 -21.00 31.38
C SER A 419 -9.71 -19.72 30.71
N ILE A 420 -8.90 -19.88 29.67
CA ILE A 420 -8.42 -18.76 28.84
C ILE A 420 -9.26 -18.59 27.58
N GLY A 421 -9.79 -17.39 27.37
CA GLY A 421 -10.54 -17.01 26.17
C GLY A 421 -9.62 -16.62 25.02
N VAL A 422 -10.18 -16.53 23.81
CA VAL A 422 -9.45 -16.16 22.60
C VAL A 422 -10.26 -15.13 21.84
N ILE A 423 -9.62 -13.99 21.55
CA ILE A 423 -10.16 -12.91 20.74
C ILE A 423 -9.32 -12.80 19.46
N ASN A 424 -10.00 -12.76 18.32
CA ASN A 424 -9.42 -12.34 17.06
C ASN A 424 -9.63 -10.83 16.89
N MET A 425 -8.55 -10.05 17.04
CA MET A 425 -8.52 -8.62 16.74
C MET A 425 -7.85 -8.41 15.38
N CYS A 426 -8.55 -8.78 14.31
CA CYS A 426 -8.01 -8.72 12.94
C CYS A 426 -7.75 -7.30 12.44
N CYS A 427 -8.23 -6.25 13.11
CA CYS A 427 -7.95 -4.84 12.81
C CYS A 427 -7.00 -4.25 13.87
N PRO A 428 -5.67 -4.48 13.79
CA PRO A 428 -4.74 -4.28 14.92
C PRO A 428 -4.52 -2.83 15.37
N LEU A 429 -5.07 -1.86 14.65
CA LEU A 429 -4.99 -0.43 14.96
C LEU A 429 -6.29 0.15 15.53
N VAL A 430 -7.36 -0.66 15.64
CA VAL A 430 -8.68 -0.21 16.11
C VAL A 430 -9.11 -1.09 17.28
N ILE A 431 -9.41 -0.46 18.41
CA ILE A 431 -9.86 -1.15 19.60
C ILE A 431 -11.39 -1.28 19.59
N ASP A 432 -11.87 -2.51 19.73
CA ASP A 432 -13.27 -2.78 20.04
C ASP A 432 -13.47 -2.71 21.57
N GLU A 433 -14.00 -1.59 22.06
CA GLU A 433 -14.09 -1.34 23.50
C GLU A 433 -14.95 -2.36 24.24
N ASP A 434 -16.02 -2.87 23.61
CA ASP A 434 -16.93 -3.85 24.22
C ASP A 434 -16.22 -5.17 24.50
N VAL A 435 -15.49 -5.68 23.50
CA VAL A 435 -14.71 -6.92 23.61
C VAL A 435 -13.53 -6.74 24.56
N MET A 436 -12.87 -5.58 24.53
CA MET A 436 -11.80 -5.27 25.46
C MET A 436 -12.28 -5.17 26.91
N ALA A 437 -13.49 -4.65 27.16
CA ALA A 437 -14.06 -4.61 28.51
C ALA A 437 -14.27 -6.03 29.07
N GLU A 438 -14.76 -6.96 28.26
CA GLU A 438 -14.85 -8.38 28.64
C GLU A 438 -13.47 -8.95 28.98
N ALA A 439 -12.47 -8.74 28.11
CA ALA A 439 -11.11 -9.21 28.35
C ALA A 439 -10.50 -8.66 29.65
N MET A 440 -10.59 -7.34 29.85
CA MET A 440 -10.08 -6.66 31.04
C MET A 440 -10.77 -7.13 32.32
N SER A 441 -12.05 -7.51 32.26
CA SER A 441 -12.78 -7.97 33.46
C SER A 441 -12.20 -9.25 34.08
N THR A 442 -11.43 -10.04 33.31
CA THR A 442 -10.79 -11.27 33.79
C THR A 442 -9.48 -11.05 34.54
N GLY A 443 -8.89 -9.86 34.45
CA GLY A 443 -7.65 -9.51 35.14
C GLY A 443 -6.35 -10.02 34.49
N LEU A 444 -6.42 -10.74 33.36
CA LEU A 444 -5.26 -11.21 32.59
C LEU A 444 -5.49 -11.03 31.08
N VAL A 445 -4.64 -10.23 30.44
CA VAL A 445 -4.64 -10.03 28.97
C VAL A 445 -3.25 -10.39 28.42
N LEU A 446 -3.22 -11.23 27.39
CA LEU A 446 -2.01 -11.55 26.63
C LEU A 446 -2.25 -11.21 25.16
N THR A 447 -1.41 -10.38 24.55
CA THR A 447 -1.41 -10.21 23.09
C THR A 447 -0.38 -11.13 22.45
N VAL A 448 -0.73 -11.74 21.31
CA VAL A 448 0.17 -12.60 20.54
C VAL A 448 0.09 -12.26 19.06
N GLU A 449 1.23 -12.02 18.42
CA GLU A 449 1.30 -11.62 17.01
C GLU A 449 2.51 -12.19 16.27
N ASP A 450 2.31 -12.53 14.99
CA ASP A 450 3.39 -12.80 14.03
C ASP A 450 3.87 -11.49 13.40
N HIS A 451 4.43 -10.64 14.27
CA HIS A 451 4.87 -9.28 13.97
C HIS A 451 5.84 -8.82 15.06
N HIS A 452 6.63 -7.78 14.77
CA HIS A 452 7.49 -7.11 15.73
C HIS A 452 6.69 -6.67 16.96
N ILE A 453 7.13 -7.13 18.13
CA ILE A 453 6.36 -7.04 19.39
C ILE A 453 6.02 -5.59 19.79
N ASP A 454 6.88 -4.62 19.48
CA ASP A 454 6.73 -3.22 19.91
C ASP A 454 5.97 -2.29 18.95
N THR A 455 5.58 -2.77 17.77
CA THR A 455 5.02 -1.88 16.74
C THR A 455 3.67 -2.33 16.20
N GLY A 456 3.16 -3.49 16.62
CA GLY A 456 1.89 -4.06 16.17
C GLY A 456 0.76 -4.04 17.21
N LEU A 457 0.04 -5.16 17.31
CA LEU A 457 -1.18 -5.34 18.11
C LEU A 457 -0.92 -5.11 19.60
N GLY A 458 0.16 -5.67 20.14
CA GLY A 458 0.54 -5.54 21.54
C GLY A 458 0.83 -4.10 21.94
N ALA A 459 1.39 -3.30 21.04
CA ALA A 459 1.59 -1.87 21.27
C ALA A 459 0.26 -1.11 21.31
N THR A 460 -0.65 -1.38 20.36
CA THR A 460 -1.98 -0.75 20.32
C THR A 460 -2.79 -1.07 21.58
N VAL A 461 -2.88 -2.34 21.96
CA VAL A 461 -3.58 -2.78 23.17
C VAL A 461 -2.90 -2.21 24.42
N GLY A 462 -1.57 -2.22 24.48
CA GLY A 462 -0.82 -1.68 25.62
C GLY A 462 -1.09 -0.20 25.88
N MET A 463 -1.12 0.63 24.84
CA MET A 463 -1.50 2.05 24.95
C MET A 463 -2.94 2.22 25.45
N TYR A 464 -3.88 1.48 24.87
CA TYR A 464 -5.28 1.53 25.29
C TYR A 464 -5.46 1.13 26.76
N LEU A 465 -4.81 0.05 27.21
CA LEU A 465 -4.88 -0.40 28.60
C LEU A 465 -4.31 0.65 29.57
N LEU A 466 -3.23 1.33 29.19
CA LEU A 466 -2.64 2.42 29.97
C LEU A 466 -3.62 3.61 30.09
N GLU A 467 -4.25 4.02 28.98
CA GLU A 467 -5.24 5.10 28.95
C GLU A 467 -6.48 4.78 29.80
N LYS A 468 -6.92 3.52 29.79
CA LYS A 468 -8.02 3.02 30.63
C LYS A 468 -7.59 2.72 32.08
N LYS A 469 -6.33 2.97 32.45
CA LYS A 469 -5.77 2.73 33.79
C LYS A 469 -5.98 1.29 34.28
N TYR A 470 -5.84 0.33 33.37
CA TYR A 470 -5.99 -1.09 33.68
C TYR A 470 -4.94 -1.53 34.71
N THR A 471 -5.37 -2.23 35.76
CA THR A 471 -4.50 -2.69 36.87
C THR A 471 -4.25 -4.20 36.85
N GLY A 472 -4.86 -4.94 35.93
CA GLY A 472 -4.64 -6.37 35.77
C GLY A 472 -3.30 -6.68 35.10
N LYS A 473 -3.01 -7.98 34.96
CA LYS A 473 -1.79 -8.45 34.30
C LYS A 473 -1.92 -8.26 32.79
N PHE A 474 -0.91 -7.65 32.18
CA PHE A 474 -0.80 -7.52 30.74
C PHE A 474 0.56 -8.03 30.26
N PHE A 475 0.55 -8.93 29.27
CA PHE A 475 1.74 -9.47 28.65
C PHE A 475 1.67 -9.35 27.13
N ARG A 476 2.83 -9.30 26.49
CA ARG A 476 2.97 -9.29 25.03
C ARG A 476 3.87 -10.43 24.59
N LYS A 477 3.51 -11.06 23.49
CA LYS A 477 4.31 -12.05 22.78
C LYS A 477 4.29 -11.69 21.29
N GLY A 478 5.45 -11.70 20.67
CA GLY A 478 5.64 -11.39 19.26
C GLY A 478 7.09 -11.59 18.89
N ILE A 479 7.47 -11.14 17.71
CA ILE A 479 8.81 -11.31 17.18
C ILE A 479 9.75 -10.32 17.87
N THR A 480 10.86 -10.81 18.41
CA THR A 480 11.83 -10.02 19.18
C THR A 480 13.17 -9.83 18.48
N GLU A 481 13.44 -10.63 17.45
CA GLU A 481 14.63 -10.54 16.60
C GLU A 481 14.30 -10.98 15.17
N TYR A 482 15.22 -10.76 14.23
CA TYR A 482 15.06 -11.29 12.88
C TYR A 482 15.00 -12.83 12.89
N GLY A 483 14.02 -13.39 12.19
CA GLY A 483 13.84 -14.83 12.09
C GLY A 483 14.97 -15.54 11.35
N SER A 484 15.00 -16.85 11.48
CA SER A 484 15.87 -17.73 10.69
C SER A 484 15.08 -18.34 9.53
N SER A 485 15.77 -19.00 8.60
CA SER A 485 15.12 -19.91 7.65
C SER A 485 14.76 -21.22 8.35
N GLY A 486 13.49 -21.61 8.31
CA GLY A 486 13.00 -22.85 8.92
C GLY A 486 11.51 -23.02 8.71
N ASP A 487 10.98 -24.18 9.08
CA ASP A 487 9.53 -24.38 9.02
C ASP A 487 8.81 -23.42 10.00
N PRO A 488 7.62 -22.89 9.65
CA PRO A 488 6.92 -21.90 10.47
C PRO A 488 6.68 -22.31 11.93
N GLU A 489 6.37 -23.58 12.21
CA GLU A 489 6.13 -24.04 13.58
C GLU A 489 7.39 -23.97 14.44
N SER A 490 8.56 -24.36 13.90
CA SER A 490 9.84 -24.21 14.58
C SER A 490 10.18 -22.75 14.86
N LEU A 491 9.89 -21.85 13.91
CA LEU A 491 10.11 -20.40 14.08
C LEU A 491 9.21 -19.81 15.16
N PHE A 492 7.91 -20.15 15.15
CA PHE A 492 6.97 -19.74 16.20
C PHE A 492 7.33 -20.29 17.57
N LYS A 493 7.84 -21.52 17.63
CA LYS A 493 8.32 -22.10 18.87
C LYS A 493 9.53 -21.37 19.42
N LYS A 494 10.43 -20.90 18.56
CA LYS A 494 11.60 -20.10 18.96
C LYS A 494 11.19 -18.78 19.60
N GLU A 495 10.21 -18.08 19.04
CA GLU A 495 9.65 -16.84 19.63
C GLU A 495 8.66 -17.11 20.79
N GLY A 496 8.32 -18.38 21.05
CA GLY A 496 7.38 -18.78 22.10
C GLY A 496 5.93 -18.38 21.81
N ILE A 497 5.56 -18.30 20.53
CA ILE A 497 4.20 -17.99 20.06
C ILE A 497 3.47 -19.21 19.46
N ASP A 498 4.08 -20.39 19.53
CA ASP A 498 3.40 -21.65 19.27
C ASP A 498 2.42 -22.03 20.41
N ALA A 499 1.46 -22.90 20.11
CA ALA A 499 0.39 -23.25 21.05
C ALA A 499 0.90 -23.83 22.38
N ASP A 500 1.93 -24.68 22.37
CA ASP A 500 2.45 -25.31 23.58
C ASP A 500 3.22 -24.30 24.46
N SER A 501 3.99 -23.38 23.85
CA SER A 501 4.67 -22.33 24.60
C SER A 501 3.69 -21.33 25.20
N LEU A 502 2.64 -20.94 24.47
CA LEU A 502 1.58 -20.07 24.98
C LEU A 502 0.86 -20.72 26.17
N ALA A 503 0.47 -21.99 26.06
CA ALA A 503 -0.18 -22.73 27.15
C ALA A 503 0.73 -22.85 28.38
N ARG A 504 2.02 -23.18 28.19
CA ARG A 504 2.99 -23.22 29.30
C ARG A 504 3.13 -21.87 30.00
N PHE A 505 3.23 -20.78 29.22
CA PHE A 505 3.38 -19.43 29.76
C PHE A 505 2.14 -19.03 30.59
N LEU A 506 0.94 -19.16 30.04
CA LEU A 506 -0.29 -18.77 30.72
C LEU A 506 -0.57 -19.62 31.98
N ALA A 507 -0.24 -20.91 31.96
CA ALA A 507 -0.33 -21.75 33.14
C ALA A 507 0.59 -21.28 34.29
N SER A 508 1.69 -20.58 33.99
CA SER A 508 2.58 -19.98 35.00
C SER A 508 2.13 -18.61 35.50
N CYS A 509 1.16 -17.98 34.81
CA CYS A 509 0.63 -16.66 35.19
C CYS A 509 -0.54 -16.75 36.18
N LYS A 510 -1.18 -17.92 36.29
CA LYS A 510 -2.15 -18.29 37.32
C LYS A 510 -1.39 -18.74 38.57
#